data_AF-A0A7S4SE42-F1
#
_entry.id   AF-A0A7S4SE42-F1
#
_cell.length_a   1.000
_cell.length_b   1.000
_cell.length_c   1.000
_cell.angle_alpha   90.00
_cell.angle_beta   90.00
_cell.angle_gamma   90.00
#
_symmetry.space_group_name_H-M   'P 1'
#
loop_
_entity.id
_entity.type
_entity.pdbx_description
1 polymer ?
#
loop_
_entity_poly.entity_id
_entity_poly.type
_entity_poly.pdbx_seq_one_letter_code
_entity_poly.pdbx_strand_id
1 'polypeptide(L)'
;HIYPHQKARTLASRGYSVGVLDVDICGPSAPRMLGVAGREVHRSGSGWSPVYANPNLAVMSISFLLPDADAAVVWRGPRKNGMIKQFLTETDWNGTDGLDYLIVDTPPGTSDEHISTVQFLSKIEGGVSGAVVVTTPEEVSMADVRKELNFCKKTKVRVVGIVENMAGLQMKVEDLKFLRVPIKEIEMATDDNESMEQDENDNSKKGATVDCTQEVLDILRAKCPEVLLWWLPPMYFHPQVAVHVK
;
A
#
# COMPACT_ATOMS: atom_id res chain seq x y z
N HIS A 1 -2.81 1.02 -2.12
CA HIS A 1 -1.67 1.53 -2.90
C HIS A 1 -0.47 0.61 -2.83
N ILE A 2 0.24 0.40 -1.71
CA ILE A 2 1.53 -0.35 -1.77
C ILE A 2 1.40 -1.82 -2.20
N TYR A 3 0.44 -2.57 -1.65
CA TYR A 3 0.33 -4.01 -1.84
C TYR A 3 0.12 -4.48 -3.30
N PRO A 4 -0.83 -3.92 -4.09
CA PRO A 4 -1.06 -4.34 -5.49
C PRO A 4 0.21 -4.38 -6.32
N HIS A 5 1.05 -3.35 -6.20
CA HIS A 5 2.27 -3.23 -6.99
C HIS A 5 3.38 -4.18 -6.51
N GLN A 6 3.49 -4.42 -5.21
CA GLN A 6 4.40 -5.43 -4.66
C GLN A 6 4.00 -6.85 -5.10
N LYS A 7 2.69 -7.15 -5.06
CA LYS A 7 2.16 -8.42 -5.55
C LYS A 7 2.45 -8.60 -7.04
N ALA A 8 2.24 -7.55 -7.84
CA ALA A 8 2.52 -7.55 -9.28
C ALA A 8 4.00 -7.84 -9.58
N ARG A 9 4.92 -7.11 -8.91
CA ARG A 9 6.36 -7.33 -9.06
C ARG A 9 6.79 -8.74 -8.64
N THR A 10 6.20 -9.27 -7.57
CA THR A 10 6.53 -10.62 -7.08
C THR A 10 6.05 -11.71 -8.04
N LEU A 11 4.89 -11.54 -8.68
CA LEU A 11 4.42 -12.49 -9.69
C LEU A 11 5.27 -12.39 -10.96
N ALA A 12 5.59 -11.18 -11.40
CA ALA A 12 6.46 -10.97 -12.57
C ALA A 12 7.88 -11.53 -12.33
N SER A 13 8.46 -11.36 -11.13
CA SER A 13 9.78 -11.93 -10.81
C SER A 13 9.80 -13.46 -10.76
N ARG A 14 8.62 -14.10 -10.66
CA ARG A 14 8.45 -15.55 -10.77
C ARG A 14 8.20 -16.03 -12.20
N GLY A 15 8.28 -15.14 -13.18
CA GLY A 15 8.15 -15.47 -14.60
C GLY A 15 6.72 -15.42 -15.14
N TYR A 16 5.72 -15.02 -14.36
CA TYR A 16 4.35 -14.84 -14.85
C TYR A 16 4.21 -13.56 -15.68
N SER A 17 3.33 -13.57 -16.67
CA SER A 17 2.89 -12.37 -17.40
C SER A 17 1.81 -11.64 -16.59
N VAL A 18 2.13 -10.43 -16.14
CA VAL A 18 1.29 -9.67 -15.19
C VAL A 18 0.88 -8.32 -15.78
N GLY A 19 -0.39 -7.99 -15.64
CA GLY A 19 -0.99 -6.70 -15.95
C GLY A 19 -1.45 -6.02 -14.67
N VAL A 20 -1.17 -4.73 -14.54
CA VAL A 20 -1.71 -3.88 -13.48
C VAL A 20 -2.62 -2.84 -14.11
N LEU A 21 -3.89 -2.89 -13.76
CA LEU A 21 -4.88 -1.89 -14.15
C LEU A 21 -5.22 -1.01 -12.95
N ASP A 22 -4.89 0.27 -13.03
CA ASP A 22 -5.20 1.28 -12.04
C ASP A 22 -6.53 1.97 -12.39
N VAL A 23 -7.59 1.65 -11.64
CA VAL A 23 -8.92 2.26 -11.78
C VAL A 23 -9.18 3.32 -10.70
N ASP A 24 -8.21 3.65 -9.86
CA ASP A 24 -8.28 4.81 -8.96
C ASP A 24 -8.06 6.10 -9.75
N ILE A 25 -9.10 6.52 -10.47
CA ILE A 25 -9.05 7.67 -11.39
C ILE A 25 -8.72 8.98 -10.65
N CYS A 26 -9.12 9.10 -9.38
CA CYS A 26 -8.95 10.31 -8.58
C CYS A 26 -7.55 10.40 -7.95
N GLY A 27 -6.93 9.26 -7.66
CA GLY A 27 -5.63 9.20 -7.01
C GLY A 27 -4.73 8.11 -7.62
N PRO A 28 -4.43 8.17 -8.94
CA PRO A 28 -3.67 7.12 -9.59
C PRO A 28 -2.27 7.03 -8.98
N SER A 29 -1.86 5.81 -8.65
CA SER A 29 -0.60 5.57 -7.95
C SER A 29 0.29 4.54 -8.65
N ALA A 30 -0.29 3.68 -9.49
CA ALA A 30 0.42 2.55 -10.08
C ALA A 30 1.67 2.92 -10.89
N PRO A 31 1.64 3.90 -11.83
CA PRO A 31 2.83 4.23 -12.59
C PRO A 31 3.99 4.75 -11.74
N ARG A 32 3.70 5.58 -10.73
CA ARG A 32 4.72 6.06 -9.80
C ARG A 32 5.31 4.90 -9.02
N MET A 33 4.46 4.03 -8.46
CA MET A 33 4.89 2.89 -7.65
C MET A 33 5.63 1.81 -8.44
N LEU A 34 5.35 1.69 -9.73
CA LEU A 34 6.02 0.73 -10.62
C LEU A 34 7.24 1.31 -11.34
N GLY A 35 7.49 2.63 -11.25
CA GLY A 35 8.67 3.29 -11.85
C GLY A 35 8.49 3.65 -13.33
N VAL A 36 7.25 3.84 -13.77
CA VAL A 36 6.88 4.16 -15.16
C VAL A 36 6.09 5.47 -15.27
N ALA A 37 6.17 6.33 -14.26
CA ALA A 37 5.59 7.68 -14.31
C ALA A 37 6.21 8.52 -15.45
N GLY A 38 5.40 9.40 -16.05
CA GLY A 38 5.81 10.25 -17.18
C GLY A 38 5.90 9.54 -18.53
N ARG A 39 5.57 8.24 -18.59
CA ARG A 39 5.39 7.53 -19.86
C ARG A 39 3.98 7.78 -20.40
N GLU A 40 3.83 7.61 -21.70
CA GLU A 40 2.54 7.75 -22.38
C GLU A 40 2.08 6.39 -22.92
N VAL A 41 0.77 6.21 -22.96
CA VAL A 41 0.17 5.06 -23.65
C VAL A 41 0.00 5.37 -25.12
N HIS A 42 0.28 4.39 -25.96
CA HIS A 42 0.05 4.50 -27.40
C HIS A 42 -1.23 3.77 -27.78
N ARG A 43 -1.93 4.30 -28.78
CA ARG A 43 -3.09 3.64 -29.37
C ARG A 43 -2.72 3.15 -30.76
N SER A 44 -2.92 1.87 -31.01
CA SER A 44 -2.66 1.19 -32.27
C SER A 44 -3.96 0.64 -32.87
N GLY A 45 -3.87 -0.07 -33.99
CA GLY A 45 -5.02 -0.76 -34.59
C GLY A 45 -5.61 -1.88 -33.72
N SER A 46 -4.84 -2.44 -32.77
CA SER A 46 -5.32 -3.47 -31.82
C SER A 46 -5.91 -2.90 -30.54
N GLY A 47 -5.79 -1.59 -30.30
CA GLY A 47 -6.24 -0.93 -29.08
C GLY A 47 -5.13 -0.14 -28.39
N TRP A 48 -5.26 0.05 -27.08
CA TRP A 48 -4.26 0.69 -26.24
C TRP A 48 -3.11 -0.28 -25.94
N SER A 49 -1.89 0.13 -26.23
CA SER A 49 -0.69 -0.57 -25.80
C SER A 49 -0.37 -0.14 -24.36
N PRO A 50 -0.38 -1.07 -23.38
CA PRO A 50 -0.04 -0.74 -22.01
C PRO A 50 1.45 -0.38 -21.87
N VAL A 51 1.78 0.31 -20.80
CA VAL A 51 3.15 0.69 -20.49
C VAL A 51 3.84 -0.45 -19.75
N TYR A 52 4.97 -0.94 -20.27
CA TYR A 52 5.71 -2.03 -19.64
C TYR A 52 6.73 -1.51 -18.62
N ALA A 53 6.58 -1.91 -17.36
CA ALA A 53 7.57 -1.69 -16.31
C ALA A 53 8.75 -2.66 -16.46
N ASN A 54 8.46 -3.92 -16.79
CA ASN A 54 9.40 -4.99 -17.16
C ASN A 54 8.83 -5.75 -18.38
N PRO A 55 9.61 -6.61 -19.08
CA PRO A 55 9.12 -7.36 -20.24
C PRO A 55 7.80 -8.14 -20.01
N ASN A 56 7.57 -8.62 -18.79
CA ASN A 56 6.39 -9.38 -18.39
C ASN A 56 5.49 -8.65 -17.36
N LEU A 57 5.65 -7.32 -17.20
CA LEU A 57 4.84 -6.50 -16.30
C LEU A 57 4.30 -5.27 -17.02
N ALA A 58 3.05 -5.35 -17.46
CA ALA A 58 2.32 -4.29 -18.14
C ALA A 58 1.49 -3.46 -17.14
N VAL A 59 1.33 -2.17 -17.41
CA VAL A 59 0.61 -1.21 -16.57
C VAL A 59 -0.31 -0.36 -17.43
N MET A 60 -1.56 -0.19 -17.00
CA MET A 60 -2.52 0.76 -17.56
C MET A 60 -3.10 1.62 -16.43
N SER A 61 -3.13 2.94 -16.61
CA SER A 61 -3.60 3.90 -15.62
C SER A 61 -4.09 5.16 -16.32
N ILE A 62 -5.06 5.87 -15.71
CA ILE A 62 -5.52 7.17 -16.22
C ILE A 62 -4.39 8.20 -16.31
N SER A 63 -3.41 8.10 -15.42
CA SER A 63 -2.30 9.06 -15.35
C SER A 63 -1.47 9.14 -16.64
N PHE A 64 -1.45 8.08 -17.46
CA PHE A 64 -0.81 8.11 -18.78
C PHE A 64 -1.55 8.93 -19.83
N LEU A 65 -2.82 9.28 -19.56
CA LEU A 65 -3.68 10.10 -20.41
C LEU A 65 -3.78 11.54 -19.92
N LEU A 66 -3.23 11.84 -18.74
CA LEU A 66 -3.25 13.19 -18.18
C LEU A 66 -2.01 13.96 -18.67
N PRO A 67 -2.17 15.24 -19.01
CA PRO A 67 -1.03 16.08 -19.42
C PRO A 67 -0.06 16.36 -18.26
N ASP A 68 -0.55 16.27 -17.02
CA ASP A 68 0.23 16.46 -15.80
C ASP A 68 -0.19 15.42 -14.76
N ALA A 69 0.78 14.89 -14.01
CA ALA A 69 0.58 13.92 -12.95
C ALA A 69 -0.18 14.52 -11.74
N ASP A 70 -0.12 15.83 -11.55
CA ASP A 70 -0.81 16.54 -10.46
C ASP A 70 -2.15 17.14 -10.90
N ALA A 71 -2.57 16.91 -12.16
CA ALA A 71 -3.86 17.38 -12.65
C ALA A 71 -5.02 16.72 -11.91
N ALA A 72 -5.83 17.52 -11.22
CA ALA A 72 -7.02 17.02 -10.55
C ALA A 72 -8.06 16.50 -11.56
N VAL A 73 -8.35 15.20 -11.50
CA VAL A 73 -9.33 14.55 -12.38
C VAL A 73 -10.73 14.66 -11.79
N VAL A 74 -11.44 15.75 -12.12
CA VAL A 74 -12.83 15.94 -11.69
C VAL A 74 -13.79 15.45 -12.78
N TRP A 75 -13.88 14.13 -12.96
CA TRP A 75 -14.76 13.52 -13.96
C TRP A 75 -16.08 13.04 -13.35
N ARG A 76 -17.17 13.16 -14.11
CA ARG A 76 -18.48 12.61 -13.73
C ARG A 76 -18.51 11.09 -13.95
N GLY A 77 -19.34 10.39 -13.17
CA GLY A 77 -19.47 8.92 -13.16
C GLY A 77 -19.55 8.28 -14.56
N PRO A 78 -20.40 8.74 -15.49
CA PRO A 78 -20.48 8.15 -16.83
C PRO A 78 -19.16 8.15 -17.61
N ARG A 79 -18.37 9.23 -17.48
CA ARG A 79 -17.06 9.35 -18.14
C ARG A 79 -16.04 8.39 -17.51
N LYS A 80 -16.06 8.28 -16.18
CA LYS A 80 -15.21 7.32 -15.44
C LYS A 80 -15.53 5.87 -15.85
N ASN A 81 -16.82 5.52 -15.87
CA ASN A 81 -17.27 4.17 -16.25
C ASN A 81 -16.90 3.84 -17.69
N GLY A 82 -17.03 4.81 -18.61
CA GLY A 82 -16.58 4.67 -19.99
C GLY A 82 -15.08 4.37 -20.07
N MET A 83 -14.27 5.10 -19.30
CA MET A 83 -12.81 4.87 -19.27
C MET A 83 -12.44 3.50 -18.71
N ILE A 84 -13.05 3.09 -17.59
CA ILE A 84 -12.81 1.75 -17.00
C ILE A 84 -13.17 0.65 -18.01
N LYS A 85 -14.29 0.80 -18.72
CA LYS A 85 -14.68 -0.13 -19.78
C LYS A 85 -13.61 -0.18 -20.87
N GLN A 86 -13.14 0.97 -21.35
CA GLN A 86 -12.10 1.04 -22.39
C GLN A 86 -10.79 0.38 -21.92
N PHE A 87 -10.36 0.60 -20.68
CA PHE A 87 -9.17 -0.06 -20.18
C PHE A 87 -9.30 -1.58 -20.10
N LEU A 88 -10.51 -2.08 -19.80
CA LEU A 88 -10.77 -3.53 -19.75
C LEU A 88 -10.93 -4.17 -21.14
N THR A 89 -11.55 -3.48 -22.09
CA THR A 89 -11.94 -4.07 -23.38
C THR A 89 -11.08 -3.65 -24.57
N GLU A 90 -10.44 -2.48 -24.49
CA GLU A 90 -9.64 -1.91 -25.59
C GLU A 90 -8.14 -1.88 -25.28
N THR A 91 -7.70 -2.35 -24.11
CA THR A 91 -6.25 -2.51 -23.85
C THR A 91 -5.79 -3.86 -24.36
N ASP A 92 -4.70 -3.84 -25.13
CA ASP A 92 -4.04 -5.05 -25.62
C ASP A 92 -3.20 -5.67 -24.49
N TRP A 93 -3.88 -6.45 -23.64
CA TRP A 93 -3.26 -7.20 -22.55
C TRP A 93 -2.52 -8.45 -23.03
N ASN A 94 -2.70 -8.86 -24.28
CA ASN A 94 -2.31 -10.19 -24.74
C ASN A 94 -0.83 -10.32 -25.10
N GLY A 95 -0.08 -9.22 -25.25
CA GLY A 95 1.36 -9.27 -25.50
C GLY A 95 1.75 -10.32 -26.56
N THR A 96 2.86 -11.04 -26.33
CA THR A 96 3.30 -12.14 -27.21
C THR A 96 2.75 -13.51 -26.78
N ASP A 97 2.55 -13.74 -25.47
CA ASP A 97 2.25 -15.06 -24.89
C ASP A 97 0.96 -15.10 -24.03
N GLY A 98 0.17 -14.02 -24.01
CA GLY A 98 -1.01 -13.89 -23.15
C GLY A 98 -0.71 -13.36 -21.75
N LEU A 99 -1.77 -13.12 -20.98
CA LEU A 99 -1.70 -12.59 -19.61
C LEU A 99 -2.09 -13.66 -18.59
N ASP A 100 -1.19 -13.97 -17.65
CA ASP A 100 -1.50 -14.90 -16.56
C ASP A 100 -2.29 -14.21 -15.43
N TYR A 101 -1.97 -12.95 -15.13
CA TYR A 101 -2.55 -12.19 -14.02
C TYR A 101 -2.94 -10.79 -14.45
N LEU A 102 -4.20 -10.42 -14.23
CA LEU A 102 -4.62 -9.02 -14.21
C LEU A 102 -4.92 -8.61 -12.76
N ILE A 103 -4.11 -7.71 -12.21
CA ILE A 103 -4.33 -7.09 -10.90
C ILE A 103 -5.02 -5.75 -11.14
N VAL A 104 -6.21 -5.59 -10.58
CA VAL A 104 -6.94 -4.32 -10.65
C VAL A 104 -6.79 -3.59 -9.32
N ASP A 105 -6.13 -2.43 -9.34
CA ASP A 105 -6.01 -1.51 -8.20
C ASP A 105 -7.23 -0.59 -8.18
N THR A 106 -8.07 -0.78 -7.18
CA THR A 106 -9.33 -0.04 -7.02
C THR A 106 -9.16 1.09 -6.01
N PRO A 107 -9.93 2.19 -6.12
CA PRO A 107 -9.93 3.24 -5.10
C PRO A 107 -10.34 2.69 -3.72
N PRO A 108 -10.20 3.42 -2.62
CA PRO A 108 -10.77 2.97 -1.34
C PRO A 108 -12.30 3.07 -1.31
N GLY A 109 -12.96 2.19 -0.55
CA GLY A 109 -14.40 2.26 -0.27
C GLY A 109 -15.29 1.74 -1.42
N THR A 110 -16.61 1.95 -1.34
CA THR A 110 -17.57 1.39 -2.31
C THR A 110 -17.96 2.36 -3.42
N SER A 111 -16.98 2.94 -4.12
CA SER A 111 -17.23 3.96 -5.15
C SER A 111 -17.80 3.38 -6.46
N ASP A 112 -18.29 4.25 -7.36
CA ASP A 112 -18.83 3.83 -8.67
C ASP A 112 -17.79 3.08 -9.53
N GLU A 113 -16.50 3.40 -9.35
CA GLU A 113 -15.38 2.73 -10.01
C GLU A 113 -15.32 1.23 -9.64
N HIS A 114 -15.55 0.87 -8.38
CA HIS A 114 -15.61 -0.53 -7.93
C HIS A 114 -16.76 -1.28 -8.55
N ILE A 115 -17.95 -0.70 -8.45
CA ILE A 115 -19.18 -1.30 -8.98
C ILE A 115 -19.02 -1.55 -10.48
N SER A 116 -18.54 -0.54 -11.22
CA SER A 116 -18.35 -0.63 -12.66
C SER A 116 -17.30 -1.68 -13.03
N THR A 117 -16.17 -1.71 -12.32
CA THR A 117 -15.10 -2.70 -12.53
C THR A 117 -15.62 -4.11 -12.38
N VAL A 118 -16.30 -4.42 -11.26
CA VAL A 118 -16.87 -5.75 -11.02
C VAL A 118 -17.97 -6.09 -12.02
N GLN A 119 -18.82 -5.13 -12.40
CA GLN A 119 -19.85 -5.32 -13.41
C GLN A 119 -19.29 -5.61 -14.80
N PHE A 120 -18.17 -5.00 -15.19
CA PHE A 120 -17.54 -5.28 -16.47
C PHE A 120 -16.78 -6.60 -16.45
N LEU A 121 -16.02 -6.87 -15.38
CA LEU A 121 -15.27 -8.13 -15.25
C LEU A 121 -16.19 -9.35 -15.11
N SER A 122 -17.37 -9.22 -14.49
CA SER A 122 -18.35 -10.32 -14.40
C SER A 122 -18.97 -10.72 -15.74
N LYS A 123 -18.81 -9.90 -16.79
CA LYS A 123 -19.26 -10.21 -18.15
C LYS A 123 -18.19 -10.92 -18.98
N ILE A 124 -16.95 -10.97 -18.51
CA ILE A 124 -15.85 -11.66 -19.18
C ILE A 124 -15.96 -13.16 -18.86
N GLU A 125 -15.69 -14.00 -19.84
CA GLU A 125 -15.66 -15.45 -19.67
C GLU A 125 -14.58 -15.83 -18.63
N GLY A 126 -14.94 -16.66 -17.65
CA GLY A 126 -14.09 -16.97 -16.49
C GLY A 126 -14.25 -16.01 -15.30
N GLY A 127 -14.82 -14.82 -15.50
CA GLY A 127 -15.17 -13.87 -14.46
C GLY A 127 -14.01 -13.42 -13.57
N VAL A 128 -14.35 -12.82 -12.43
CA VAL A 128 -13.37 -12.43 -11.39
C VAL A 128 -13.00 -13.65 -10.55
N SER A 129 -11.72 -14.05 -10.54
CA SER A 129 -11.25 -15.18 -9.72
C SER A 129 -11.36 -14.91 -8.21
N GLY A 130 -11.23 -13.65 -7.81
CA GLY A 130 -11.61 -13.20 -6.48
C GLY A 130 -10.99 -11.87 -6.07
N ALA A 131 -11.32 -11.41 -4.86
CA ALA A 131 -10.86 -10.18 -4.25
C ALA A 131 -9.85 -10.45 -3.12
N VAL A 132 -8.83 -9.60 -3.01
CA VAL A 132 -7.98 -9.47 -1.83
C VAL A 132 -8.30 -8.15 -1.17
N VAL A 133 -8.77 -8.21 0.08
CA VAL A 133 -9.09 -7.01 0.87
C VAL A 133 -7.85 -6.58 1.63
N VAL A 134 -7.51 -5.29 1.58
CA VAL A 134 -6.34 -4.76 2.29
C VAL A 134 -6.73 -3.74 3.33
N THR A 135 -6.16 -3.93 4.52
CA THR A 135 -6.49 -3.15 5.71
C THR A 135 -5.21 -2.74 6.44
N THR A 136 -5.37 -1.97 7.52
CA THR A 136 -4.32 -1.64 8.46
C THR A 136 -4.79 -1.98 9.89
N PRO A 137 -3.89 -2.19 10.87
CA PRO A 137 -4.27 -2.69 12.20
C PRO A 137 -5.19 -1.74 13.00
N GLU A 138 -5.22 -0.46 12.66
CA GLU A 138 -5.94 0.56 13.42
C GLU A 138 -7.46 0.34 13.38
N GLU A 139 -8.13 0.54 14.52
CA GLU A 139 -9.57 0.29 14.66
C GLU A 139 -10.44 1.07 13.67
N VAL A 140 -9.96 2.23 13.19
CA VAL A 140 -10.65 3.06 12.19
C VAL A 140 -10.82 2.32 10.85
N SER A 141 -9.91 1.41 10.49
CA SER A 141 -9.97 0.64 9.24
C SER A 141 -11.05 -0.46 9.28
N MET A 142 -11.46 -0.91 10.46
CA MET A 142 -12.38 -2.04 10.63
C MET A 142 -13.76 -1.78 10.04
N ALA A 143 -14.21 -0.52 10.09
CA ALA A 143 -15.46 -0.12 9.47
C ALA A 143 -15.43 -0.27 7.95
N ASP A 144 -14.30 0.07 7.32
CA ASP A 144 -14.13 -0.01 5.87
C ASP A 144 -13.95 -1.45 5.40
N VAL A 145 -13.19 -2.27 6.12
CA VAL A 145 -13.10 -3.72 5.87
C VAL A 145 -14.47 -4.38 5.88
N ARG A 146 -15.33 -4.04 6.85
CA ARG A 146 -16.71 -4.57 6.90
C ARG A 146 -17.53 -4.13 5.69
N LYS A 147 -17.38 -2.88 5.22
CA LYS A 147 -18.07 -2.41 4.01
C LYS A 147 -17.59 -3.17 2.78
N GLU A 148 -16.29 -3.37 2.62
CA GLU A 148 -15.71 -4.06 1.47
C GLU A 148 -16.05 -5.55 1.41
N LEU A 149 -16.05 -6.23 2.56
CA LEU A 149 -16.51 -7.62 2.64
C LEU A 149 -18.01 -7.74 2.31
N ASN A 150 -18.83 -6.79 2.77
CA ASN A 150 -20.25 -6.73 2.41
C ASN A 150 -20.45 -6.43 0.92
N PHE A 151 -19.63 -5.56 0.34
CA PHE A 151 -19.62 -5.27 -1.09
C PHE A 151 -19.32 -6.54 -1.88
N CYS A 152 -18.23 -7.24 -1.58
CA CYS A 152 -17.85 -8.50 -2.22
C CYS A 152 -18.98 -9.54 -2.12
N LYS A 153 -19.62 -9.65 -0.95
CA LYS A 153 -20.78 -10.54 -0.75
C LYS A 153 -21.97 -10.17 -1.64
N LYS A 154 -22.30 -8.87 -1.77
CA LYS A 154 -23.40 -8.37 -2.61
C LYS A 154 -23.12 -8.57 -4.10
N THR A 155 -21.88 -8.34 -4.53
CA THR A 155 -21.45 -8.46 -5.93
C THR A 155 -21.01 -9.88 -6.30
N LYS A 156 -21.09 -10.82 -5.35
CA LYS A 156 -20.70 -12.23 -5.51
C LYS A 156 -19.23 -12.41 -5.91
N VAL A 157 -18.37 -11.48 -5.53
CA VAL A 157 -16.92 -11.61 -5.69
C VAL A 157 -16.39 -12.46 -4.54
N ARG A 158 -15.71 -13.56 -4.87
CA ARG A 158 -15.07 -14.44 -3.89
C ARG A 158 -13.93 -13.71 -3.20
N VAL A 159 -13.95 -13.56 -1.89
CA VAL A 159 -12.78 -13.05 -1.15
C VAL A 159 -11.75 -14.18 -1.01
N VAL A 160 -10.56 -13.99 -1.58
CA VAL A 160 -9.45 -14.98 -1.57
C VAL A 160 -8.62 -14.83 -0.29
N GLY A 161 -8.54 -13.61 0.25
CA GLY A 161 -7.81 -13.35 1.48
C GLY A 161 -7.93 -11.90 1.94
N ILE A 162 -7.44 -11.65 3.15
CA ILE A 162 -7.29 -10.33 3.74
C ILE A 162 -5.80 -10.13 4.00
N VAL A 163 -5.27 -8.94 3.69
CA VAL A 163 -3.90 -8.57 4.01
C VAL A 163 -3.92 -7.36 4.93
N GLU A 164 -3.33 -7.52 6.10
CA GLU A 164 -3.04 -6.43 7.01
C GLU A 164 -1.72 -5.78 6.59
N ASN A 165 -1.81 -4.58 6.04
CA ASN A 165 -0.67 -3.77 5.66
C ASN A 165 -0.26 -2.87 6.83
N MET A 166 1.01 -2.45 6.88
CA MET A 166 1.54 -1.62 7.98
C MET A 166 1.45 -2.29 9.37
N ALA A 167 1.41 -3.63 9.42
CA ALA A 167 1.37 -4.42 10.64
C ALA A 167 2.73 -4.49 11.35
N GLY A 168 3.19 -3.35 11.86
CA GLY A 168 4.44 -3.22 12.61
C GLY A 168 5.49 -2.33 11.95
N LEU A 169 6.54 -2.04 12.71
CA LEU A 169 7.68 -1.24 12.28
C LEU A 169 8.92 -2.13 12.24
N GLN A 170 9.57 -2.19 11.08
CA GLN A 170 10.92 -2.76 10.95
C GLN A 170 11.84 -1.64 10.50
N MET A 171 12.91 -1.43 11.26
CA MET A 171 13.93 -0.42 10.95
C MET A 171 15.31 -1.00 11.17
N LYS A 172 16.30 -0.47 10.45
CA LYS A 172 17.69 -0.80 10.78
C LYS A 172 17.98 -0.27 12.17
N VAL A 173 18.75 -1.02 12.94
CA VAL A 173 19.15 -0.58 14.28
C VAL A 173 19.98 0.71 14.21
N GLU A 174 20.67 0.93 13.10
CA GLU A 174 21.41 2.16 12.79
C GLU A 174 20.52 3.40 12.70
N ASP A 175 19.23 3.23 12.37
CA ASP A 175 18.25 4.32 12.26
C ASP A 175 17.52 4.60 13.60
N LEU A 176 17.77 3.77 14.64
CA LEU A 176 17.19 3.96 15.97
C LEU A 176 17.96 5.01 16.77
N LYS A 177 17.22 5.84 17.51
CA LYS A 177 17.79 6.76 18.50
C LYS A 177 17.60 6.20 19.91
N PHE A 178 18.70 5.88 20.60
CA PHE A 178 18.67 5.39 21.97
C PHE A 178 18.86 6.55 22.94
N LEU A 179 17.87 6.76 23.81
CA LEU A 179 17.87 7.85 24.79
C LEU A 179 17.97 7.28 26.20
N ARG A 180 18.93 7.79 26.99
CA ARG A 180 19.07 7.50 28.41
C ARG A 180 18.27 8.52 29.21
N VAL A 181 17.30 8.05 29.97
CA VAL A 181 16.53 8.88 30.91
C VAL A 181 17.21 8.80 32.28
N PRO A 182 17.61 9.93 32.89
CA PRO A 182 18.11 9.92 34.26
C PRO A 182 17.00 9.47 35.22
N ILE A 183 17.26 8.42 35.99
CA ILE A 183 16.37 8.03 37.10
C ILE A 183 16.53 9.11 38.17
N LYS A 184 15.47 9.87 38.47
CA LYS A 184 15.43 10.62 39.73
C LYS A 184 15.34 9.59 40.83
N GLU A 185 16.31 9.58 41.74
CA GLU A 185 16.21 8.82 42.99
C GLU A 185 14.87 9.16 43.63
N ILE A 186 14.03 8.15 43.84
CA ILE A 186 12.83 8.29 44.65
C ILE A 186 13.36 8.45 46.07
N GLU A 187 13.55 9.70 46.52
CA GLU A 187 13.75 9.96 47.94
C GLU A 187 12.54 9.42 48.69
N MET A 188 12.78 8.39 49.50
CA MET A 188 11.84 7.88 50.48
C MET A 188 11.65 8.97 51.55
N ALA A 189 10.73 9.90 51.30
CA ALA A 189 10.23 10.78 52.34
C ALA A 189 9.20 9.99 53.17
N THR A 190 9.65 9.55 54.34
CA THR A 190 8.80 9.16 55.47
C THR A 190 7.93 10.36 55.89
N ASP A 191 6.67 10.07 56.24
CA ASP A 191 5.62 10.99 56.71
C ASP A 191 6.09 12.11 57.67
N ASP A 192 5.59 13.34 57.50
CA ASP A 192 4.65 13.99 58.45
C ASP A 192 4.28 15.44 58.01
N ASN A 193 3.04 15.83 58.34
CA ASN A 193 2.29 17.07 58.03
C ASN A 193 3.01 18.43 58.25
N GLU A 194 2.73 19.47 57.42
CA GLU A 194 1.79 20.60 57.68
C GLU A 194 2.02 21.84 56.75
N SER A 195 0.90 22.41 56.29
CA SER A 195 0.60 23.80 55.84
C SER A 195 1.46 24.61 54.81
N MET A 196 0.75 24.98 53.73
CA MET A 196 0.58 26.32 53.11
C MET A 196 1.73 27.12 52.44
N GLU A 197 1.35 27.62 51.25
CA GLU A 197 1.79 28.80 50.49
C GLU A 197 2.98 28.72 49.50
N GLN A 198 2.57 28.81 48.22
CA GLN A 198 3.15 29.53 47.08
C GLN A 198 4.67 29.57 46.88
N ASP A 199 5.12 28.98 45.78
CA ASP A 199 5.87 29.74 44.75
C ASP A 199 5.86 28.99 43.41
N GLU A 200 5.10 29.52 42.45
CA GLU A 200 5.18 29.17 41.03
C GLU A 200 6.42 29.82 40.41
N ASN A 201 7.62 29.25 40.61
CA ASN A 201 8.79 29.55 39.76
C ASN A 201 9.99 28.63 40.03
N ASP A 202 9.90 27.34 39.63
CA ASP A 202 11.12 26.60 39.29
C ASP A 202 10.87 25.53 38.22
N ASN A 203 10.85 25.95 36.96
CA ASN A 203 10.78 25.05 35.81
C ASN A 203 12.19 24.62 35.32
N SER A 204 13.23 24.68 36.19
CA SER A 204 14.63 24.52 35.78
C SER A 204 15.31 23.19 36.15
N LYS A 205 14.60 22.13 36.54
CA LYS A 205 15.24 20.82 36.83
C LYS A 205 14.45 19.59 36.31
N LYS A 206 14.17 19.55 35.01
CA LYS A 206 13.94 18.28 34.29
C LYS A 206 15.29 17.80 33.77
N GLY A 207 15.81 16.70 34.33
CA GLY A 207 17.06 16.09 33.87
C GLY A 207 16.99 15.83 32.36
N ALA A 208 17.91 16.43 31.60
CA ALA A 208 17.90 16.34 30.15
C ALA A 208 18.09 14.89 29.71
N THR A 209 17.25 14.42 28.79
CA THR A 209 17.41 13.13 28.14
C THR A 209 18.72 13.12 27.35
N VAL A 210 19.59 12.13 27.57
CA VAL A 210 20.91 12.04 26.92
C VAL A 210 20.84 11.06 25.76
N ASP A 211 21.30 11.48 24.58
CA ASP A 211 21.45 10.59 23.42
C ASP A 211 22.65 9.66 23.62
N CYS A 212 22.40 8.34 23.66
CA CYS A 212 23.41 7.30 23.82
C CYS A 212 23.45 6.34 22.62
N THR A 213 22.97 6.78 21.45
CA THR A 213 22.85 5.94 20.24
C THR A 213 24.18 5.31 19.84
N GLN A 214 25.26 6.09 19.77
CA GLN A 214 26.56 5.59 19.32
C GLN A 214 27.12 4.52 20.26
N GLU A 215 26.98 4.73 21.58
CA GLU A 215 27.43 3.77 22.60
C GLU A 215 26.72 2.42 22.45
N VAL A 216 25.40 2.45 22.20
CA VAL A 216 24.60 1.23 21.96
C VAL A 216 25.04 0.54 20.67
N LEU A 217 25.23 1.28 19.58
CA LEU A 217 25.69 0.71 18.31
C LEU A 217 27.08 0.06 18.43
N ASP A 218 27.99 0.66 19.18
CA ASP A 218 29.34 0.10 19.40
C ASP A 218 29.29 -1.18 20.24
N ILE A 219 28.43 -1.24 21.25
CA ILE A 219 28.18 -2.47 22.01
C ILE A 219 27.61 -3.57 21.11
N LEU A 220 26.65 -3.23 20.24
CA LEU A 220 26.04 -4.19 19.31
C LEU A 220 27.06 -4.73 18.31
N ARG A 221 27.92 -3.87 17.73
CA ARG A 221 29.02 -4.30 16.86
C ARG A 221 29.98 -5.26 17.56
N ALA A 222 30.27 -5.01 18.83
CA ALA A 222 31.21 -5.82 19.61
C ALA A 222 30.62 -7.16 20.06
N LYS A 223 29.33 -7.19 20.40
CA LYS A 223 28.69 -8.36 21.05
C LYS A 223 27.81 -9.19 20.12
N CYS A 224 27.07 -8.54 19.21
CA CYS A 224 26.03 -9.13 18.37
C CYS A 224 25.98 -8.47 16.97
N PRO A 225 27.07 -8.51 16.18
CA PRO A 225 27.15 -7.82 14.89
C PRO A 225 26.11 -8.32 13.87
N GLU A 226 25.64 -9.55 14.00
CA GLU A 226 24.57 -10.12 13.17
C GLU A 226 23.25 -9.35 13.25
N VAL A 227 22.95 -8.72 14.39
CA VAL A 227 21.73 -7.92 14.58
C VAL A 227 21.72 -6.69 13.66
N LEU A 228 22.89 -6.18 13.29
CA LEU A 228 23.03 -5.07 12.33
C LEU A 228 22.82 -5.54 10.88
N LEU A 229 22.88 -6.84 10.62
CA LEU A 229 22.72 -7.46 9.30
C LEU A 229 21.31 -8.03 9.06
N TRP A 230 20.44 -8.06 10.07
CA TRP A 230 19.08 -8.61 9.97
C TRP A 230 18.16 -7.68 9.17
N TRP A 231 18.35 -7.67 7.84
CA TRP A 231 17.41 -7.14 6.88
C TRP A 231 17.06 -8.23 5.86
N LEU A 232 15.90 -8.86 6.01
CA LEU A 232 15.33 -9.77 5.01
C LEU A 232 13.92 -9.26 4.64
N PRO A 233 13.63 -9.05 3.34
CA PRO A 233 12.28 -8.70 2.91
C PRO A 233 11.35 -9.92 3.04
N PRO A 234 10.08 -9.74 3.42
CA PRO A 234 9.13 -10.84 3.46
C PRO A 234 8.84 -11.33 2.02
N MET A 235 9.14 -12.59 1.74
CA MET A 235 8.71 -13.30 0.53
C MET A 235 7.60 -14.31 0.85
N TYR A 236 6.84 -14.64 -0.20
CA TYR A 236 5.97 -15.81 -0.41
C TYR A 236 4.44 -15.59 -0.32
N PHE A 237 3.80 -15.58 -1.50
CA PHE A 237 2.39 -15.99 -1.69
C PHE A 237 2.22 -16.81 -2.98
N HIS A 238 1.38 -17.85 -2.97
CA HIS A 238 0.96 -18.69 -4.11
C HIS A 238 0.10 -17.90 -5.14
N PRO A 239 -0.12 -18.42 -6.38
CA PRO A 239 -0.58 -17.62 -7.51
C PRO A 239 -2.03 -17.98 -7.93
N GLN A 240 -2.95 -17.01 -7.93
CA GLN A 240 -4.19 -16.95 -8.74
C GLN A 240 -4.63 -15.46 -8.92
N VAL A 241 -5.33 -15.16 -10.01
CA VAL A 241 -5.81 -13.81 -10.38
C VAL A 241 -6.52 -13.15 -9.19
N ALA A 242 -6.19 -11.89 -8.91
CA ALA A 242 -6.70 -11.17 -7.74
C ALA A 242 -7.15 -9.76 -8.14
N VAL A 243 -8.44 -9.49 -7.97
CA VAL A 243 -8.96 -8.13 -7.86
C VAL A 243 -8.57 -7.61 -6.49
N HIS A 244 -8.04 -6.40 -6.42
CA HIS A 244 -7.74 -5.78 -5.13
C HIS A 244 -8.91 -4.91 -4.73
N VAL A 245 -9.31 -4.97 -3.47
CA VAL A 245 -10.36 -4.12 -2.91
C VAL A 245 -9.78 -3.44 -1.67
N LYS A 246 -9.78 -2.12 -1.68
CA LYS A 246 -9.15 -1.27 -0.66
C LYS A 246 -10.18 -0.65 0.27
#